data_AF-A0A7C6MJR3-F1
#
_entry.id   AF-A0A7C6MJR3-F1
#
_cell.length_a   1.000
_cell.length_b   1.000
_cell.length_c   1.000
_cell.angle_alpha   90.00
_cell.angle_beta   90.00
_cell.angle_gamma   90.00
#
_symmetry.space_group_name_H-M   'P 1'
#
loop_
_entity.id
_entity.type
_entity.pdbx_description
1 polymer ?
#
loop_
_entity_poly.entity_id
_entity_poly.type
_entity_poly.pdbx_seq_one_letter_code
_entity_poly.pdbx_strand_id
1 'polypeptide(L)'
;MKKKYLKIFLIMFFLLTMTGCTKNFNHEGKLYTENVLCQPQKSETIEIYKKNNIDISKLKPCSEFEITDGGYEGLWTTIFVKPLALLLLKFGDLLNSYGFAIITVTILLRLIVMPITAKTASQSENMKKAQPELDRLNKKYENKNDRDSLMMKSQEQLLIYKKYNIKPMSGCLFAFIQIPLFFAFFEAINRIPVLFEENFLNLFELRRTPMEAFKLNQYYYVIFIILIITTTYFSFKMNKTVAMSSEQEKQMKLTTNIMIIMISVFSFNLTTGIGLYWIFNSGFTIFQNLVMKGSKKNVGNS
;
A
#
# COMPACT_ATOMS: atom_id res chain seq x y z
N MET A 1 -11.72 26.43 -12.83
CA MET A 1 -12.52 25.94 -11.68
C MET A 1 -12.96 24.47 -11.80
N LYS A 2 -13.57 24.02 -12.92
CA LYS A 2 -14.07 22.63 -13.08
C LYS A 2 -13.06 21.50 -12.73
N LYS A 3 -11.79 21.59 -13.12
CA LYS A 3 -10.75 20.59 -12.79
C LYS A 3 -10.39 20.48 -11.30
N LYS A 4 -10.62 21.53 -10.49
CA LYS A 4 -10.34 21.53 -9.04
C LYS A 4 -11.47 20.83 -8.28
N TYR A 5 -12.72 21.12 -8.63
CA TYR A 5 -13.90 20.46 -8.07
C TYR A 5 -13.99 18.99 -8.51
N LEU A 6 -13.62 18.67 -9.76
CA LEU A 6 -13.52 17.27 -10.20
C LEU A 6 -12.49 16.47 -9.38
N LYS A 7 -11.36 17.09 -9.02
CA LYS A 7 -10.34 16.44 -8.18
C LYS A 7 -10.77 16.28 -6.73
N ILE A 8 -11.43 17.28 -6.14
CA ILE A 8 -11.97 17.19 -4.78
C ILE A 8 -13.10 16.16 -4.73
N PHE A 9 -13.97 16.14 -5.73
CA PHE A 9 -15.00 15.13 -5.91
C PHE A 9 -14.40 13.73 -6.06
N LEU A 10 -13.37 13.55 -6.89
CA LEU A 10 -12.66 12.28 -7.02
C LEU A 10 -12.01 11.84 -5.70
N ILE A 11 -11.44 12.76 -4.91
CA ILE A 11 -10.84 12.47 -3.60
C ILE A 11 -11.91 12.07 -2.57
N MET A 12 -13.02 12.80 -2.49
CA MET A 12 -14.14 12.48 -1.59
C MET A 12 -14.83 11.17 -2.01
N PHE A 13 -15.07 11.00 -3.31
CA PHE A 13 -15.63 9.78 -3.88
C PHE A 13 -14.73 8.59 -3.58
N PHE A 14 -13.43 8.73 -3.78
CA PHE A 14 -12.45 7.71 -3.48
C PHE A 14 -12.43 7.34 -1.99
N LEU A 15 -12.42 8.32 -1.08
CA LEU A 15 -12.52 8.10 0.37
C LEU A 15 -13.84 7.44 0.79
N LEU A 16 -14.96 7.81 0.14
CA LEU A 16 -16.29 7.23 0.38
C LEU A 16 -16.45 5.84 -0.25
N THR A 17 -15.64 5.48 -1.25
CA THR A 17 -15.68 4.15 -1.87
C THR A 17 -14.84 3.11 -1.14
N MET A 18 -13.90 3.48 -0.26
CA MET A 18 -13.06 2.55 0.53
C MET A 18 -13.84 1.72 1.58
N THR A 19 -15.13 1.45 1.36
CA THR A 19 -16.02 0.70 2.25
C THR A 19 -15.98 -0.81 1.98
N GLY A 20 -14.89 -1.32 1.39
CA GLY A 20 -14.67 -2.75 1.25
C GLY A 20 -14.47 -3.38 2.63
N CYS A 21 -15.48 -4.08 3.14
CA CYS A 21 -15.36 -4.83 4.39
C CYS A 21 -15.16 -6.31 4.04
N THR A 22 -13.95 -6.82 4.28
CA THR A 22 -13.73 -8.27 4.37
C THR A 22 -14.46 -8.79 5.60
N LYS A 23 -15.42 -9.68 5.41
CA LYS A 23 -16.11 -10.38 6.49
C LYS A 23 -15.32 -11.65 6.79
N ASN A 24 -15.10 -11.94 8.05
CA ASN A 24 -14.33 -13.11 8.46
C ASN A 24 -15.09 -13.93 9.50
N PHE A 25 -14.86 -15.24 9.49
CA PHE A 25 -15.33 -16.17 10.51
C PHE A 25 -14.14 -16.94 11.09
N ASN A 26 -14.26 -17.34 12.35
CA ASN A 26 -13.23 -18.14 13.03
C ASN A 26 -13.63 -19.61 12.99
N HIS A 27 -12.69 -20.48 12.60
CA HIS A 27 -12.84 -21.92 12.69
C HIS A 27 -11.56 -22.51 13.29
N GLU A 28 -11.68 -23.13 14.47
CA GLU A 28 -10.58 -23.75 15.21
C GLU A 28 -9.39 -22.81 15.47
N GLY A 29 -9.67 -21.55 15.79
CA GLY A 29 -8.65 -20.54 16.06
C GLY A 29 -7.99 -19.97 14.80
N LYS A 30 -8.39 -20.42 13.60
CA LYS A 30 -7.95 -19.88 12.31
C LYS A 30 -9.02 -18.96 11.74
N LEU A 31 -8.59 -17.82 11.20
CA LEU A 31 -9.48 -16.88 10.53
C LEU A 31 -9.67 -17.27 9.06
N TYR A 32 -10.92 -17.27 8.60
CA TYR A 32 -11.31 -17.48 7.21
C TYR A 32 -12.17 -16.31 6.75
N THR A 33 -12.13 -16.03 5.45
CA THR A 33 -12.93 -14.97 4.86
C THR A 33 -14.28 -15.51 4.39
N GLU A 34 -15.36 -14.88 4.82
CA GLU A 34 -16.73 -15.29 4.49
C GLU A 34 -17.10 -14.89 3.06
N ASN A 35 -16.81 -13.64 2.69
CA ASN A 35 -17.16 -13.08 1.38
C ASN A 35 -16.08 -13.35 0.32
N VAL A 36 -15.71 -14.63 0.14
CA VAL A 36 -14.78 -15.04 -0.92
C VAL A 36 -15.33 -14.76 -2.32
N LEU A 37 -14.43 -14.54 -3.27
CA LEU A 37 -14.77 -14.19 -4.66
C LEU A 37 -15.00 -15.40 -5.57
N CYS A 38 -14.44 -16.55 -5.21
CA CYS A 38 -14.51 -17.79 -5.98
C CYS A 38 -14.43 -19.00 -5.05
N GLN A 39 -14.74 -20.19 -5.56
CA GLN A 39 -14.75 -21.41 -4.75
C GLN A 39 -13.34 -21.89 -4.39
N PRO A 40 -13.09 -22.32 -3.13
CA PRO A 40 -11.90 -23.06 -2.75
C PRO A 40 -11.74 -24.36 -3.57
N GLN A 41 -10.51 -24.82 -3.77
CA GLN A 41 -10.22 -26.04 -4.55
C GLN A 41 -10.13 -27.28 -3.65
N LYS A 42 -9.56 -27.14 -2.44
CA LYS A 42 -9.42 -28.25 -1.49
C LYS A 42 -10.75 -28.63 -0.84
N SER A 43 -11.08 -29.91 -0.89
CA SER A 43 -12.29 -30.49 -0.26
C SER A 43 -12.39 -30.18 1.24
N GLU A 44 -11.26 -30.20 1.95
CA GLU A 44 -11.19 -29.83 3.38
C GLU A 44 -11.65 -28.38 3.60
N THR A 45 -11.21 -27.46 2.73
CA THR A 45 -11.62 -26.05 2.83
C THR A 45 -13.10 -25.91 2.50
N ILE A 46 -13.60 -26.58 1.47
CA ILE A 46 -15.04 -26.60 1.14
C ILE A 46 -15.88 -27.08 2.34
N GLU A 47 -15.44 -28.13 3.04
CA GLU A 47 -16.14 -28.66 4.22
C GLU A 47 -16.17 -27.65 5.38
N ILE A 48 -15.09 -26.90 5.58
CA ILE A 48 -15.04 -25.82 6.59
C ILE A 48 -16.11 -24.76 6.29
N TYR A 49 -16.26 -24.30 5.05
CA TYR A 49 -17.29 -23.32 4.70
C TYR A 49 -18.70 -23.88 4.93
N LYS A 50 -18.93 -25.15 4.57
CA LYS A 50 -20.22 -25.84 4.82
C LYS A 50 -20.53 -25.95 6.32
N LYS A 51 -19.56 -26.36 7.14
CA LYS A 51 -19.72 -26.47 8.60
C LYS A 51 -20.05 -25.15 9.28
N ASN A 52 -19.60 -24.03 8.71
CA ASN A 52 -19.86 -22.68 9.22
C ASN A 52 -21.06 -22.00 8.54
N ASN A 53 -21.91 -22.75 7.82
CA ASN A 53 -23.11 -22.24 7.13
C ASN A 53 -22.83 -21.16 6.07
N ILE A 54 -21.65 -21.17 5.45
CA ILE A 54 -21.30 -20.21 4.38
C ILE A 54 -21.58 -20.84 3.01
N ASP A 55 -22.55 -20.28 2.29
CA ASP A 55 -22.94 -20.73 0.96
C ASP A 55 -21.96 -20.24 -0.12
N ILE A 56 -21.02 -21.12 -0.49
CA ILE A 56 -20.08 -20.90 -1.59
C ILE A 56 -20.55 -21.57 -2.90
N SER A 57 -21.68 -22.28 -2.90
CA SER A 57 -22.13 -23.11 -4.02
C SER A 57 -22.46 -22.30 -5.28
N LYS A 58 -22.84 -21.03 -5.10
CA LYS A 58 -23.17 -20.09 -6.18
C LYS A 58 -21.95 -19.45 -6.84
N LEU A 59 -20.77 -19.60 -6.24
CA LEU A 59 -19.54 -19.03 -6.77
C LEU A 59 -18.97 -19.96 -7.85
N LYS A 60 -18.28 -19.40 -8.83
CA LYS A 60 -17.53 -20.19 -9.81
C LYS A 60 -16.21 -20.70 -9.20
N PRO A 61 -15.61 -21.77 -9.76
CA PRO A 61 -14.24 -22.15 -9.45
C PRO A 61 -13.27 -20.99 -9.68
N CYS A 62 -12.21 -20.88 -8.86
CA CYS A 62 -11.24 -19.79 -9.00
C CYS A 62 -10.51 -19.77 -10.36
N SER A 63 -10.38 -20.90 -11.05
CA SER A 63 -9.82 -20.99 -12.41
C SER A 63 -10.69 -20.31 -13.48
N GLU A 64 -11.99 -20.19 -13.22
CA GLU A 64 -12.98 -19.62 -14.15
C GLU A 64 -13.50 -18.26 -13.68
N PHE A 65 -12.83 -17.65 -12.68
CA PHE A 65 -13.26 -16.40 -12.10
C PHE A 65 -13.24 -15.24 -13.10
N GLU A 66 -14.31 -14.47 -13.11
CA GLU A 66 -14.48 -13.25 -13.91
C GLU A 66 -14.82 -12.04 -13.03
N ILE A 67 -14.52 -10.83 -13.52
CA ILE A 67 -14.79 -9.58 -12.78
C ILE A 67 -16.30 -9.39 -12.51
N THR A 68 -17.16 -10.00 -13.31
CA THR A 68 -18.62 -9.92 -13.19
C THR A 68 -19.22 -10.92 -12.19
N ASP A 69 -18.46 -11.89 -11.70
CA ASP A 69 -18.96 -12.94 -10.82
C ASP A 69 -19.35 -12.42 -9.44
N GLY A 70 -20.35 -13.06 -8.79
CA GLY A 70 -20.81 -12.68 -7.45
C GLY A 70 -21.65 -11.38 -7.38
N GLY A 71 -21.98 -10.78 -8.53
CA GLY A 71 -22.81 -9.57 -8.60
C GLY A 71 -22.09 -8.29 -8.16
N TYR A 72 -22.83 -7.19 -8.06
CA TYR A 72 -22.28 -5.89 -7.68
C TYR A 72 -22.20 -5.74 -6.15
N GLU A 73 -20.99 -5.60 -5.64
CA GLU A 73 -20.72 -5.40 -4.20
C GLU A 73 -20.26 -3.98 -3.85
N GLY A 74 -20.29 -3.07 -4.83
CA GLY A 74 -19.77 -1.71 -4.68
C GLY A 74 -18.69 -1.38 -5.69
N LEU A 75 -18.46 -0.06 -5.86
CA LEU A 75 -17.48 0.48 -6.79
C LEU A 75 -16.06 0.03 -6.45
N TRP A 76 -15.73 -0.03 -5.16
CA TRP A 76 -14.41 -0.44 -4.70
C TRP A 76 -14.06 -1.86 -5.11
N THR A 77 -14.94 -2.80 -4.78
CA THR A 77 -14.77 -4.20 -5.14
C THR A 77 -14.69 -4.38 -6.65
N THR A 78 -15.55 -3.68 -7.39
CA THR A 78 -15.64 -3.82 -8.85
C THR A 78 -14.44 -3.21 -9.59
N ILE A 79 -13.94 -2.05 -9.13
CA ILE A 79 -12.87 -1.31 -9.81
C ILE A 79 -11.48 -1.76 -9.38
N PHE A 80 -11.31 -2.12 -8.09
CA PHE A 80 -9.98 -2.41 -7.53
C PHE A 80 -9.81 -3.89 -7.18
N VAL A 81 -10.73 -4.47 -6.39
CA VAL A 81 -10.53 -5.79 -5.80
C VAL A 81 -10.65 -6.91 -6.84
N LYS A 82 -11.75 -6.98 -7.60
CA LYS A 82 -11.99 -8.05 -8.57
C LYS A 82 -11.00 -8.05 -9.74
N PRO A 83 -10.64 -6.90 -10.35
CA PRO A 83 -9.61 -6.88 -11.40
C PRO A 83 -8.25 -7.33 -10.86
N LEU A 84 -7.91 -6.94 -9.63
CA LEU A 84 -6.68 -7.39 -8.98
C LEU A 84 -6.71 -8.88 -8.67
N ALA A 85 -7.84 -9.40 -8.19
CA ALA A 85 -8.03 -10.82 -7.93
C ALA A 85 -7.89 -11.65 -9.20
N LEU A 86 -8.48 -11.19 -10.31
CA LEU A 86 -8.33 -11.82 -11.62
C LEU A 86 -6.85 -11.90 -12.05
N LEU A 87 -6.09 -10.81 -11.85
CA LEU A 87 -4.66 -10.80 -12.16
C LEU A 87 -3.90 -11.81 -11.29
N LEU A 88 -4.16 -11.83 -9.98
CA LEU A 88 -3.51 -12.78 -9.06
C LEU A 88 -3.81 -14.23 -9.43
N LEU A 89 -5.05 -14.55 -9.81
CA LEU A 89 -5.45 -15.89 -10.25
C LEU A 89 -4.75 -16.28 -11.55
N LYS A 90 -4.81 -15.43 -12.58
CA LYS A 90 -4.15 -15.69 -13.88
C LYS A 90 -2.63 -15.87 -13.76
N PHE A 91 -1.97 -15.04 -12.96
CA PHE A 91 -0.53 -15.20 -12.72
C PHE A 91 -0.22 -16.40 -11.81
N GLY A 92 -1.13 -16.76 -10.91
CA GLY A 92 -1.04 -17.97 -10.08
C GLY A 92 -1.01 -19.23 -10.93
N ASP A 93 -1.99 -19.36 -11.83
CA ASP A 93 -2.09 -20.46 -12.78
C ASP A 93 -0.91 -20.49 -13.76
N LEU A 94 -0.52 -19.31 -14.30
CA LEU A 94 0.60 -19.20 -15.24
C LEU A 94 1.94 -19.61 -14.62
N LEU A 95 2.19 -19.23 -13.36
CA LEU A 95 3.46 -19.48 -12.67
C LEU A 95 3.44 -20.74 -11.82
N ASN A 96 2.30 -21.44 -11.73
CA ASN A 96 2.05 -22.53 -10.78
C ASN A 96 2.47 -22.16 -9.35
N SER A 97 2.26 -20.90 -8.97
CA SER A 97 2.62 -20.40 -7.65
C SER A 97 1.98 -19.05 -7.36
N TYR A 98 1.04 -19.04 -6.42
CA TYR A 98 0.40 -17.81 -5.98
C TYR A 98 1.35 -16.82 -5.29
N GLY A 99 2.41 -17.30 -4.65
CA GLY A 99 3.43 -16.43 -4.06
C GLY A 99 4.20 -15.64 -5.12
N PHE A 100 4.60 -16.30 -6.23
CA PHE A 100 5.19 -15.60 -7.38
C PHE A 100 4.19 -14.72 -8.12
N ALA A 101 2.90 -15.09 -8.13
CA ALA A 101 1.84 -14.24 -8.66
C ALA A 101 1.73 -12.91 -7.90
N ILE A 102 1.70 -12.95 -6.56
CA ILE A 102 1.68 -11.75 -5.71
C ILE A 102 2.89 -10.86 -6.04
N ILE A 103 4.09 -11.43 -6.10
CA ILE A 103 5.32 -10.69 -6.43
C ILE A 103 5.20 -10.02 -7.80
N THR A 104 4.85 -10.79 -8.82
CA THR A 104 4.81 -10.34 -10.22
C THR A 104 3.77 -9.24 -10.41
N VAL A 105 2.56 -9.43 -9.89
CA VAL A 105 1.48 -8.43 -9.97
C VAL A 105 1.85 -7.16 -9.20
N THR A 106 2.51 -7.28 -8.05
CA THR A 106 3.02 -6.12 -7.29
C THR A 106 3.99 -5.29 -8.12
N ILE A 107 4.98 -5.94 -8.76
CA ILE A 107 5.98 -5.26 -9.59
C ILE A 107 5.32 -4.64 -10.84
N LEU A 108 4.42 -5.35 -11.49
CA LEU A 108 3.71 -4.86 -12.67
C LEU A 108 2.89 -3.59 -12.37
N LEU A 109 2.12 -3.59 -11.28
CA LEU A 109 1.35 -2.40 -10.87
C LEU A 109 2.27 -1.26 -10.47
N ARG A 110 3.41 -1.55 -9.83
CA ARG A 110 4.42 -0.54 -9.52
C ARG A 110 5.03 0.08 -10.77
N LEU A 111 5.29 -0.70 -11.82
CA LEU A 111 5.78 -0.18 -13.11
C LEU A 111 4.74 0.73 -13.79
N ILE A 112 3.46 0.36 -13.77
CA ILE A 112 2.36 1.19 -14.31
C ILE A 112 2.27 2.53 -13.57
N VAL A 113 2.46 2.52 -12.24
CA VAL A 113 2.35 3.72 -11.39
C VAL A 113 3.65 4.54 -11.34
N MET A 114 4.78 3.95 -11.74
CA MET A 114 6.12 4.56 -11.75
C MET A 114 6.22 5.98 -12.36
N PRO A 115 5.62 6.29 -13.53
CA PRO A 115 5.71 7.64 -14.09
C PRO A 115 5.06 8.71 -13.18
N ILE A 116 4.03 8.32 -12.42
CA ILE A 116 3.37 9.23 -11.48
C ILE A 116 4.27 9.45 -10.25
N THR A 117 4.84 8.39 -9.70
CA THR A 117 5.71 8.47 -8.51
C THR A 117 7.02 9.20 -8.82
N ALA A 118 7.57 9.05 -10.03
CA ALA A 118 8.74 9.79 -10.50
C ALA A 118 8.50 11.31 -10.56
N LYS A 119 7.31 11.75 -11.01
CA LYS A 119 6.92 13.16 -11.00
C LYS A 119 6.82 13.71 -9.57
N THR A 120 6.25 12.94 -8.66
CA THR A 120 6.20 13.31 -7.23
C THR A 120 7.60 13.46 -6.65
N ALA A 121 8.52 12.56 -6.97
CA ALA A 121 9.90 12.63 -6.48
C ALA A 121 10.72 13.81 -7.04
N SER A 122 10.39 14.31 -8.24
CA SER A 122 10.98 15.55 -8.75
C SER A 122 10.56 16.77 -7.92
N GLN A 123 9.28 16.84 -7.51
CA GLN A 123 8.76 17.95 -6.69
C GLN A 123 9.45 18.03 -5.32
N SER A 124 9.82 16.88 -4.77
CA SER A 124 10.63 16.74 -3.56
C SER A 124 11.97 17.45 -3.62
N GLU A 125 12.59 17.49 -4.79
CA GLU A 125 13.89 18.13 -4.97
C GLU A 125 13.76 19.65 -4.98
N ASN A 126 12.77 20.18 -5.70
CA ASN A 126 12.46 21.61 -5.67
C ASN A 126 12.17 22.08 -4.25
N MET A 127 11.48 21.23 -3.49
CA MET A 127 11.22 21.47 -2.09
C MET A 127 12.49 21.47 -1.22
N LYS A 128 13.47 20.59 -1.49
CA LYS A 128 14.80 20.66 -0.83
C LYS A 128 15.50 21.99 -1.13
N LYS A 129 15.38 22.50 -2.36
CA LYS A 129 15.94 23.80 -2.75
C LYS A 129 15.24 24.97 -2.05
N ALA A 130 13.94 24.85 -1.77
CA ALA A 130 13.13 25.85 -1.06
C ALA A 130 13.35 25.84 0.46
N GLN A 131 13.88 24.75 1.02
CA GLN A 131 14.04 24.54 2.46
C GLN A 131 14.66 25.73 3.21
N PRO A 132 15.76 26.35 2.73
CA PRO A 132 16.37 27.48 3.44
C PRO A 132 15.44 28.70 3.56
N GLU A 133 14.62 28.97 2.54
CA GLU A 133 13.65 30.07 2.57
C GLU A 133 12.45 29.75 3.46
N LEU A 134 12.01 28.48 3.46
CA LEU A 134 10.96 28.01 4.36
C LEU A 134 11.39 28.06 5.83
N ASP A 135 12.65 27.75 6.13
CA ASP A 135 13.19 27.84 7.47
C ASP A 135 13.31 29.30 7.95
N ARG A 136 13.71 30.22 7.06
CA ARG A 136 13.69 31.66 7.33
C ARG A 136 12.27 32.17 7.58
N LEU A 137 11.31 31.73 6.77
CA LEU A 137 9.90 32.06 6.95
C LEU A 137 9.39 31.54 8.30
N ASN A 138 9.69 30.30 8.66
CA ASN A 138 9.28 29.76 9.96
C ASN A 138 9.83 30.60 11.12
N LYS A 139 11.13 30.94 11.10
CA LYS A 139 11.75 31.79 12.12
C LYS A 139 11.10 33.18 12.22
N LYS A 140 10.73 33.78 11.08
CA LYS A 140 10.03 35.08 11.04
C LYS A 140 8.67 35.06 11.78
N TYR A 141 8.04 33.90 11.90
CA TYR A 141 6.70 33.72 12.49
C TYR A 141 6.68 32.81 13.73
N GLU A 142 7.83 32.43 14.30
CA GLU A 142 7.95 31.37 15.33
C GLU A 142 7.15 31.65 16.62
N ASN A 143 6.90 32.92 16.95
CA ASN A 143 6.16 33.34 18.14
C ASN A 143 4.86 34.08 17.81
N LYS A 144 4.36 33.97 16.57
CA LYS A 144 3.16 34.68 16.12
C LYS A 144 2.00 33.70 15.96
N ASN A 145 1.11 33.70 16.94
CA ASN A 145 -0.04 32.81 17.01
C ASN A 145 -1.37 33.51 16.68
N ASP A 146 -1.35 34.80 16.36
CA ASP A 146 -2.52 35.52 15.90
C ASP A 146 -2.95 35.05 14.50
N ARG A 147 -4.26 35.08 14.27
CA ARG A 147 -4.88 34.61 13.01
C ARG A 147 -4.29 35.29 11.78
N ASP A 148 -4.00 36.59 11.87
CA ASP A 148 -3.49 37.38 10.76
C ASP A 148 -2.05 37.00 10.41
N SER A 149 -1.19 36.83 11.41
CA SER A 149 0.18 36.34 11.21
C SER A 149 0.22 34.94 10.61
N LEU A 150 -0.66 34.03 11.04
CA LEU A 150 -0.77 32.69 10.44
C LEU A 150 -1.24 32.75 8.98
N MET A 151 -2.18 33.64 8.66
CA MET A 151 -2.64 33.88 7.29
C MET A 151 -1.50 34.43 6.42
N MET A 152 -0.74 35.40 6.92
CA MET A 152 0.42 35.97 6.22
C MET A 152 1.54 34.94 6.03
N LYS A 153 1.86 34.13 7.05
CA LYS A 153 2.81 33.01 6.94
C LYS A 153 2.40 32.06 5.81
N SER A 154 1.12 31.70 5.75
CA SER A 154 0.59 30.82 4.69
C SER A 154 0.71 31.43 3.30
N GLN A 155 0.45 32.73 3.14
CA GLN A 155 0.59 33.43 1.87
C GLN A 155 2.06 33.51 1.40
N GLU A 156 2.98 33.89 2.28
CA GLU A 156 4.42 33.94 1.97
C GLU A 156 4.95 32.55 1.62
N GLN A 157 4.50 31.50 2.33
CA GLN A 157 4.83 30.12 2.01
C GLN A 157 4.38 29.73 0.59
N LEU A 158 3.18 30.16 0.17
CA LEU A 158 2.69 29.93 -1.19
C LEU A 158 3.53 30.66 -2.25
N LEU A 159 4.05 31.85 -1.94
CA LEU A 159 4.95 32.58 -2.84
C LEU A 159 6.29 31.85 -3.00
N ILE A 160 6.86 31.33 -1.91
CA ILE A 160 8.04 30.48 -1.95
C ILE A 160 7.76 29.24 -2.80
N TYR A 161 6.63 28.55 -2.57
CA TYR A 161 6.27 27.39 -3.38
C TYR A 161 6.14 27.70 -4.88
N LYS A 162 5.54 28.85 -5.22
CA LYS A 162 5.48 29.32 -6.62
C LYS A 162 6.88 29.58 -7.19
N LYS A 163 7.76 30.26 -6.45
CA LYS A 163 9.13 30.57 -6.85
C LYS A 163 9.92 29.31 -7.22
N TYR A 164 9.76 28.23 -6.47
CA TYR A 164 10.44 26.96 -6.72
C TYR A 164 9.63 25.97 -7.58
N ASN A 165 8.51 26.39 -8.18
CA ASN A 165 7.62 25.52 -8.97
C ASN A 165 7.16 24.25 -8.23
N ILE A 166 6.89 24.41 -6.93
CA ILE A 166 6.42 23.35 -6.04
C ILE A 166 4.90 23.30 -6.07
N LYS A 167 4.35 22.11 -6.26
CA LYS A 167 2.91 21.83 -6.18
C LYS A 167 2.60 21.23 -4.80
N PRO A 168 1.89 21.94 -3.90
CA PRO A 168 1.62 21.44 -2.54
C PRO A 168 0.92 20.09 -2.48
N MET A 169 0.12 19.74 -3.50
CA MET A 169 -0.60 18.46 -3.55
C MET A 169 0.22 17.27 -4.06
N SER A 170 1.48 17.46 -4.46
CA SER A 170 2.29 16.34 -4.97
C SER A 170 2.64 15.32 -3.88
N GLY A 171 2.82 15.76 -2.63
CA GLY A 171 3.09 14.86 -1.50
C GLY A 171 1.89 13.97 -1.13
N CYS A 172 0.68 14.53 -1.09
CA CYS A 172 -0.53 13.74 -0.81
C CYS A 172 -0.91 12.82 -1.97
N LEU A 173 -0.56 13.16 -3.22
CA LEU A 173 -0.86 12.33 -4.38
C LEU A 173 -0.24 10.93 -4.28
N PHE A 174 0.96 10.80 -3.71
CA PHE A 174 1.58 9.49 -3.48
C PHE A 174 0.77 8.65 -2.48
N ALA A 175 0.38 9.25 -1.34
CA ALA A 175 -0.43 8.58 -0.34
C ALA A 175 -1.81 8.17 -0.89
N PHE A 176 -2.43 9.03 -1.72
CA PHE A 176 -3.71 8.73 -2.38
C PHE A 176 -3.63 7.52 -3.31
N ILE A 177 -2.50 7.25 -3.94
CA ILE A 177 -2.36 6.04 -4.77
C ILE A 177 -1.99 4.84 -3.90
N GLN A 178 -1.09 5.05 -2.93
CA GLN A 178 -0.51 3.97 -2.12
C GLN A 178 -1.53 3.31 -1.19
N ILE A 179 -2.33 4.11 -0.48
CA ILE A 179 -3.25 3.59 0.54
C ILE A 179 -4.27 2.65 -0.11
N PRO A 180 -4.93 3.03 -1.23
CA PRO A 180 -5.94 2.15 -1.81
C PRO A 180 -5.35 1.02 -2.62
N LEU A 181 -4.17 1.19 -3.21
CA LEU A 181 -3.46 0.03 -3.74
C LEU A 181 -3.22 -1.02 -2.64
N PHE A 182 -2.78 -0.61 -1.45
CA PHE A 182 -2.59 -1.53 -0.32
C PHE A 182 -3.88 -2.21 0.10
N PHE A 183 -4.96 -1.46 0.34
CA PHE A 183 -6.23 -2.07 0.75
C PHE A 183 -6.84 -2.97 -0.34
N ALA A 184 -6.65 -2.63 -1.62
CA ALA A 184 -7.09 -3.49 -2.71
C ALA A 184 -6.34 -4.83 -2.70
N PHE A 185 -5.01 -4.81 -2.51
CA PHE A 185 -4.22 -6.04 -2.33
C PHE A 185 -4.61 -6.81 -1.08
N PHE A 186 -4.78 -6.11 0.05
CA PHE A 186 -5.20 -6.71 1.30
C PHE A 186 -6.53 -7.44 1.14
N GLU A 187 -7.53 -6.80 0.54
CA GLU A 187 -8.84 -7.41 0.34
C GLU A 187 -8.80 -8.50 -0.73
N ALA A 188 -8.14 -8.28 -1.87
CA ALA A 188 -8.06 -9.27 -2.95
C ALA A 188 -7.36 -10.55 -2.48
N ILE A 189 -6.21 -10.45 -1.81
CA ILE A 189 -5.49 -11.62 -1.30
C ILE A 189 -6.34 -12.41 -0.30
N ASN A 190 -7.03 -11.71 0.63
CA ASN A 190 -7.83 -12.40 1.65
C ASN A 190 -9.11 -13.03 1.09
N ARG A 191 -9.68 -12.47 0.02
CA ARG A 191 -10.94 -12.97 -0.57
C ARG A 191 -10.76 -14.04 -1.65
N ILE A 192 -9.53 -14.44 -1.94
CA ILE A 192 -9.25 -15.55 -2.87
C ILE A 192 -8.80 -16.76 -2.05
N PRO A 193 -9.67 -17.75 -1.83
CA PRO A 193 -9.36 -18.86 -0.92
C PRO A 193 -8.23 -19.75 -1.42
N VAL A 194 -8.11 -19.96 -2.74
CA VAL A 194 -7.07 -20.82 -3.33
C VAL A 194 -5.64 -20.32 -3.05
N LEU A 195 -5.44 -19.00 -2.87
CA LEU A 195 -4.15 -18.45 -2.46
C LEU A 195 -3.67 -19.04 -1.12
N PHE A 196 -4.59 -19.46 -0.26
CA PHE A 196 -4.31 -19.98 1.07
C PHE A 196 -4.26 -21.50 1.15
N GLU A 197 -4.50 -22.18 0.04
CA GLU A 197 -4.46 -23.63 -0.06
C GLU A 197 -3.05 -24.13 -0.43
N GLU A 198 -2.20 -23.27 -0.98
CA GLU A 198 -0.85 -23.61 -1.44
C GLU A 198 0.27 -23.08 -0.54
N ASN A 199 1.43 -23.74 -0.62
CA ASN A 199 2.66 -23.33 0.03
C ASN A 199 3.56 -22.58 -0.95
N PHE A 200 4.03 -21.40 -0.56
CA PHE A 200 5.09 -20.70 -1.27
C PHE A 200 6.46 -21.31 -0.93
N LEU A 201 7.25 -21.61 -1.98
CA LEU A 201 8.56 -22.27 -1.87
C LEU A 201 8.52 -23.59 -1.08
N ASN A 202 7.38 -24.29 -1.10
CA ASN A 202 7.12 -25.52 -0.32
C ASN A 202 7.31 -25.39 1.20
N LEU A 203 7.50 -24.17 1.72
CA LEU A 203 7.84 -23.90 3.12
C LEU A 203 6.85 -22.96 3.80
N PHE A 204 6.32 -21.98 3.06
CA PHE A 204 5.55 -20.90 3.63
C PHE A 204 4.07 -20.96 3.22
N GLU A 205 3.19 -21.23 4.16
CA GLU A 205 1.74 -21.11 3.95
C GLU A 205 1.37 -19.64 3.83
N LEU A 206 0.79 -19.25 2.69
CA LEU A 206 0.47 -17.84 2.41
C LEU A 206 -0.55 -17.25 3.40
N ARG A 207 -1.40 -18.08 4.00
CA ARG A 207 -2.35 -17.68 5.04
C ARG A 207 -1.71 -17.45 6.40
N ARG A 208 -0.64 -18.18 6.70
CA ARG A 208 -0.07 -18.22 8.04
C ARG A 208 0.54 -16.87 8.40
N THR A 209 0.24 -16.42 9.61
CA THR A 209 0.89 -15.26 10.22
C THR A 209 2.13 -15.68 11.01
N PRO A 210 3.14 -14.79 11.17
CA PRO A 210 4.27 -15.08 12.06
C PRO A 210 3.86 -15.42 13.50
N MET A 211 2.82 -14.76 14.02
CA MET A 211 2.30 -15.04 15.37
C MET A 211 1.77 -16.47 15.50
N GLU A 212 0.99 -16.94 14.53
CA GLU A 212 0.52 -18.34 14.50
C GLU A 212 1.68 -19.31 14.31
N ALA A 213 2.63 -18.99 13.43
CA ALA A 213 3.80 -19.81 13.18
C ALA A 213 4.63 -20.03 14.45
N PHE A 214 4.84 -18.99 15.26
CA PHE A 214 5.59 -19.12 16.52
C PHE A 214 4.90 -20.02 17.53
N LYS A 215 3.56 -20.01 17.60
CA LYS A 215 2.80 -20.96 18.45
C LYS A 215 2.98 -22.41 18.01
N LEU A 216 3.25 -22.63 16.72
CA LEU A 216 3.49 -23.95 16.13
C LEU A 216 4.98 -24.30 16.04
N ASN A 217 5.87 -23.58 16.75
CA ASN A 217 7.33 -23.74 16.71
C ASN A 217 7.96 -23.55 15.32
N GLN A 218 7.29 -22.84 14.41
CA GLN A 218 7.76 -22.53 13.05
C GLN A 218 8.52 -21.19 13.03
N TYR A 219 9.64 -21.12 13.74
CA TYR A 219 10.40 -19.87 13.92
C TYR A 219 10.95 -19.26 12.62
N TYR A 220 11.05 -20.05 11.54
CA TYR A 220 11.53 -19.57 10.24
C TYR A 220 10.66 -18.46 9.62
N TYR A 221 9.41 -18.27 10.06
CA TYR A 221 8.58 -17.11 9.65
C TYR A 221 9.09 -15.76 10.17
N VAL A 222 10.06 -15.74 11.10
CA VAL A 222 10.73 -14.50 11.54
C VAL A 222 11.37 -13.72 10.37
N ILE A 223 11.72 -14.42 9.29
CA ILE A 223 12.28 -13.79 8.08
C ILE A 223 11.33 -12.75 7.50
N PHE A 224 10.01 -12.97 7.52
CA PHE A 224 9.03 -12.02 7.02
C PHE A 224 8.99 -10.76 7.87
N ILE A 225 9.05 -10.88 9.20
CA ILE A 225 9.11 -9.74 10.11
C ILE A 225 10.37 -8.91 9.82
N ILE A 226 11.54 -9.57 9.75
CA ILE A 226 12.81 -8.88 9.49
C ILE A 226 12.78 -8.18 8.14
N LEU A 227 12.30 -8.84 7.09
CA LEU A 227 12.22 -8.25 5.75
C LEU A 227 11.22 -7.09 5.69
N ILE A 228 10.03 -7.21 6.30
CA ILE A 228 9.04 -6.14 6.35
C ILE A 228 9.61 -4.92 7.08
N ILE A 229 10.18 -5.09 8.27
CA ILE A 229 10.76 -3.99 9.06
C ILE A 229 11.91 -3.33 8.28
N THR A 230 12.84 -4.14 7.78
CA THR A 230 14.03 -3.66 7.07
C THR A 230 13.63 -2.88 5.80
N THR A 231 12.80 -3.48 4.95
CA THR A 231 12.35 -2.82 3.71
C THR A 231 11.51 -1.59 3.99
N THR A 232 10.66 -1.61 5.03
CA THR A 232 9.89 -0.45 5.45
C THR A 232 10.79 0.68 5.91
N TYR A 233 11.75 0.41 6.80
CA TYR A 233 12.71 1.39 7.30
C TYR A 233 13.48 2.05 6.16
N PHE A 234 14.06 1.25 5.25
CA PHE A 234 14.80 1.78 4.12
C PHE A 234 13.90 2.51 3.12
N SER A 235 12.71 1.99 2.84
CA SER A 235 11.71 2.66 2.00
C SER A 235 11.39 4.05 2.55
N PHE A 236 10.97 4.17 3.81
CA PHE A 236 10.66 5.47 4.42
C PHE A 236 11.88 6.40 4.51
N LYS A 237 13.05 5.88 4.85
CA LYS A 237 14.29 6.67 4.94
C LYS A 237 14.70 7.25 3.59
N MET A 238 14.48 6.51 2.50
CA MET A 238 14.79 6.93 1.14
C MET A 238 13.69 7.79 0.54
N ASN A 239 12.44 7.52 0.91
CA ASN A 239 11.25 8.28 0.57
C ASN A 239 11.08 9.52 1.47
N LYS A 240 12.18 10.07 2.02
CA LYS A 240 12.27 11.43 2.59
C LYS A 240 12.20 12.48 1.47
N THR A 241 11.19 12.34 0.64
CA THR A 241 10.87 13.06 -0.59
C THR A 241 9.82 14.14 -0.31
N VAL A 242 9.71 14.62 0.92
CA VAL A 242 9.10 15.91 1.17
C VAL A 242 10.03 16.61 2.14
N ALA A 243 10.96 17.41 1.61
CA ALA A 243 11.53 18.47 2.43
C ALA A 243 10.34 19.34 2.86
N MET A 244 10.26 19.73 4.11
CA MET A 244 9.16 20.54 4.61
C MET A 244 9.77 21.47 5.64
N SER A 245 9.12 22.60 5.90
CA SER A 245 9.61 23.58 6.87
C SER A 245 10.04 22.89 8.18
N SER A 246 11.06 23.40 8.89
CA SER A 246 11.65 22.76 10.09
C SER A 246 10.66 22.13 11.08
N GLU A 247 9.49 22.76 11.28
CA GLU A 247 8.39 22.29 12.12
C GLU A 247 7.64 21.08 11.51
N GLN A 248 7.39 21.11 10.21
CA GLN A 248 6.80 20.01 9.44
C GLN A 248 7.78 18.84 9.27
N GLU A 249 9.10 19.10 9.23
CA GLU A 249 10.11 18.04 9.21
C GLU A 249 10.11 17.23 10.52
N LYS A 250 9.98 17.90 11.67
CA LYS A 250 9.85 17.23 12.98
C LYS A 250 8.58 16.38 13.03
N GLN A 251 7.45 16.93 12.56
CA GLN A 251 6.18 16.19 12.46
C GLN A 251 6.32 14.96 11.55
N MET A 252 6.94 15.10 10.39
CA MET A 252 7.15 13.98 9.44
C MET A 252 8.08 12.91 10.01
N LYS A 253 9.16 13.29 10.71
CA LYS A 253 10.05 12.35 11.41
C LYS A 253 9.28 11.57 12.48
N LEU A 254 8.46 12.26 13.28
CA LEU A 254 7.61 11.64 14.28
C LEU A 254 6.62 10.65 13.64
N THR A 255 5.89 11.09 12.62
CA THR A 255 4.94 10.24 11.88
C THR A 255 5.63 9.02 11.28
N THR A 256 6.79 9.20 10.64
CA THR A 256 7.55 8.10 10.04
C THR A 256 7.99 7.08 11.09
N ASN A 257 8.51 7.53 12.24
CA ASN A 257 8.94 6.65 13.31
C ASN A 257 7.75 5.88 13.92
N ILE A 258 6.63 6.56 14.15
CA ILE A 258 5.39 5.92 14.63
C ILE A 258 4.92 4.87 13.64
N MET A 259 4.92 5.17 12.34
CA MET A 259 4.53 4.21 11.30
C MET A 259 5.44 2.98 11.27
N ILE A 260 6.76 3.16 11.39
CA ILE A 260 7.71 2.03 11.44
C ILE A 260 7.43 1.15 12.65
N ILE A 261 7.20 1.72 13.84
CA ILE A 261 6.87 0.96 15.05
C ILE A 261 5.54 0.23 14.86
N MET A 262 4.52 0.92 14.35
CA MET A 262 3.19 0.36 14.11
C MET A 262 3.26 -0.82 13.12
N ILE A 263 3.95 -0.66 11.99
CA ILE A 263 4.15 -1.73 11.01
C ILE A 263 4.97 -2.88 11.60
N SER A 264 5.96 -2.60 12.44
CA SER A 264 6.74 -3.64 13.12
C SER A 264 5.85 -4.50 14.00
N VAL A 265 4.99 -3.90 14.83
CA VAL A 265 4.04 -4.64 15.68
C VAL A 265 2.97 -5.34 14.85
N PHE A 266 2.45 -4.67 13.82
CA PHE A 266 1.41 -5.22 12.95
C PHE A 266 1.92 -6.40 12.11
N SER A 267 3.21 -6.44 11.75
CA SER A 267 3.81 -7.49 10.92
C SER A 267 3.67 -8.89 11.49
N PHE A 268 3.55 -9.03 12.81
CA PHE A 268 3.32 -10.31 13.48
C PHE A 268 1.95 -10.92 13.12
N ASN A 269 0.97 -10.09 12.80
CA ASN A 269 -0.42 -10.49 12.53
C ASN A 269 -0.76 -10.47 11.03
N LEU A 270 0.20 -10.09 10.18
CA LEU A 270 0.00 -10.11 8.74
C LEU A 270 0.16 -11.53 8.20
N THR A 271 -0.74 -11.93 7.30
CA THR A 271 -0.59 -13.18 6.56
C THR A 271 0.65 -13.08 5.67
N THR A 272 1.32 -14.23 5.46
CA THR A 272 2.53 -14.29 4.64
C THR A 272 2.32 -13.77 3.21
N GLY A 273 1.14 -13.98 2.63
CA GLY A 273 0.78 -13.42 1.31
C GLY A 273 0.78 -11.89 1.30
N ILE A 274 0.20 -11.24 2.31
CA ILE A 274 0.26 -9.77 2.43
C ILE A 274 1.69 -9.31 2.74
N GLY A 275 2.43 -10.07 3.54
CA GLY A 275 3.84 -9.83 3.80
C GLY A 275 4.70 -9.80 2.54
N LEU A 276 4.50 -10.76 1.63
CA LEU A 276 5.16 -10.78 0.31
C LEU A 276 4.86 -9.51 -0.49
N TYR A 277 3.58 -9.15 -0.62
CA TYR A 277 3.21 -7.88 -1.25
C TYR A 277 3.98 -6.72 -0.61
N TRP A 278 3.98 -6.61 0.72
CA TRP A 278 4.58 -5.48 1.43
C TRP A 278 6.09 -5.36 1.18
N ILE A 279 6.81 -6.49 1.24
CA ILE A 279 8.26 -6.59 1.04
C ILE A 279 8.62 -6.13 -0.37
N PHE A 280 7.97 -6.69 -1.40
CA PHE A 280 8.29 -6.36 -2.79
C PHE A 280 7.81 -4.96 -3.17
N ASN A 281 6.70 -4.51 -2.61
CA ASN A 281 6.19 -3.14 -2.77
C ASN A 281 7.17 -2.09 -2.19
N SER A 282 7.72 -2.36 -1.02
CA SER A 282 8.71 -1.50 -0.35
C SER A 282 10.08 -1.61 -1.03
N GLY A 283 10.48 -2.82 -1.42
CA GLY A 283 11.70 -3.09 -2.19
C GLY A 283 11.70 -2.36 -3.53
N PHE A 284 10.58 -2.35 -4.25
CA PHE A 284 10.44 -1.56 -5.47
C PHE A 284 10.61 -0.06 -5.20
N THR A 285 10.05 0.45 -4.09
CA THR A 285 10.20 1.87 -3.72
C THR A 285 11.67 2.21 -3.45
N ILE A 286 12.41 1.33 -2.78
CA ILE A 286 13.85 1.47 -2.55
C ILE A 286 14.59 1.49 -3.90
N PHE A 287 14.34 0.50 -4.75
CA PHE A 287 14.95 0.38 -6.07
C PHE A 287 14.68 1.62 -6.93
N GLN A 288 13.43 2.06 -7.02
CA GLN A 288 13.02 3.26 -7.76
C GLN A 288 13.79 4.50 -7.26
N ASN A 289 13.88 4.69 -5.94
CA ASN A 289 14.61 5.81 -5.35
C ASN A 289 16.12 5.74 -5.63
N LEU A 290 16.73 4.56 -5.64
CA LEU A 290 18.13 4.37 -6.01
C LEU A 290 18.38 4.74 -7.48
N VAL A 291 17.55 4.24 -8.40
CA VAL A 291 17.66 4.54 -9.84
C VAL A 291 17.51 6.03 -10.11
N MET A 292 16.52 6.68 -9.50
CA MET A 292 16.29 8.11 -9.66
C MET A 292 17.43 8.96 -9.07
N LYS A 293 18.09 8.51 -7.99
CA LYS A 293 19.26 9.18 -7.44
C LYS A 293 20.49 9.00 -8.35
N GLY A 294 20.69 7.80 -8.90
CA GLY A 294 21.79 7.47 -9.80
C GLY A 294 21.72 8.22 -11.13
N SER A 295 20.55 8.25 -11.78
CA SER A 295 20.32 8.97 -13.04
C SER A 295 20.68 10.46 -12.94
N LYS A 296 20.46 11.09 -11.78
CA LYS A 296 20.77 12.52 -11.57
C LYS A 296 22.26 12.80 -11.36
N LYS A 297 23.03 11.87 -10.78
CA LYS A 297 24.49 12.04 -10.63
C LYS A 297 25.19 12.10 -11.98
N ASN A 298 24.63 11.44 -13.00
CA ASN A 298 25.18 11.42 -14.35
C ASN A 298 24.83 12.68 -15.18
N VAL A 299 23.71 13.37 -14.87
CA VAL A 299 23.32 14.62 -15.55
C VAL A 299 24.02 15.86 -14.96
N GLY A 300 24.42 15.81 -13.68
CA GLY A 300 25.19 16.89 -13.04
C GLY A 300 26.70 16.88 -13.35
N ASN A 301 27.18 15.86 -14.05
CA ASN A 301 28.57 15.67 -14.47
C ASN A 301 28.76 15.79 -15.99
N SER A 302 27.72 16.24 -16.71
CA SER A 302 27.71 16.47 -18.16
C SER A 302 27.41 17.91 -18.48
#